data_AF-A0A7M5X8Z3-F1
#
_entry.id   AF-A0A7M5X8Z3-F1
#
_cell.length_a   1.000
_cell.length_b   1.000
_cell.length_c   1.000
_cell.angle_alpha   90.00
_cell.angle_beta   90.00
_cell.angle_gamma   90.00
#
_symmetry.space_group_name_H-M   'P 1'
#
loop_
_entity.id
_entity.type
_entity.pdbx_description
1 polymer ?
#
loop_
_entity_poly.entity_id
_entity_poly.type
_entity_poly.pdbx_seq_one_letter_code
_entity_poly.pdbx_strand_id
1 'polypeptide(L)'
;ILRRKKADVMIIHGGTNDLTSDGETTKNLEAINRIAKKISPRTKLVISNCVVRTDTPDGPDKVTNLNTGLKKMCENMKFDLIDNGNITENQLSRGKLHL
;
A
#
# COMPACT_ATOMS: atom_id res chain seq x y z
N ILE A 1 4.55 -5.84 31.36
CA ILE A 1 5.41 -5.11 30.39
C ILE A 1 5.24 -5.76 29.02
N LEU A 2 4.41 -5.19 28.14
CA LEU A 2 4.32 -5.64 26.74
C LEU A 2 5.67 -5.35 26.07
N ARG A 3 6.53 -6.36 25.93
CA ARG A 3 7.73 -6.30 25.08
C ARG A 3 7.23 -6.16 23.63
N ARG A 4 6.99 -4.93 23.17
CA ARG A 4 6.66 -4.63 21.78
C ARG A 4 7.80 -5.19 20.91
N LYS A 5 7.55 -6.29 20.20
CA LYS A 5 8.51 -6.83 19.23
C LYS A 5 8.78 -5.72 18.21
N LYS A 6 10.05 -5.38 18.00
CA LYS A 6 10.45 -4.56 16.85
C LYS A 6 10.38 -5.48 15.64
N ALA A 7 9.53 -5.16 14.69
CA ALA A 7 9.42 -5.93 13.45
C ALA A 7 10.65 -5.64 12.59
N ASP A 8 11.28 -6.68 12.05
CA ASP A 8 12.36 -6.53 11.07
C ASP A 8 11.82 -6.02 9.74
N VAL A 9 10.60 -6.43 9.40
CA VAL A 9 9.88 -6.02 8.19
C VAL A 9 8.47 -5.55 8.54
N MET A 10 8.07 -4.43 7.98
CA MET A 10 6.72 -3.89 8.05
C MET A 10 6.16 -3.80 6.63
N ILE A 11 5.15 -4.62 6.35
CA ILE A 11 4.41 -4.58 5.09
C ILE A 11 3.21 -3.66 5.28
N ILE A 12 3.10 -2.63 4.45
CA ILE A 12 1.94 -1.74 4.44
C ILE A 12 1.16 -1.97 3.15
N HIS A 13 -0.09 -2.37 3.34
CA HIS A 13 -1.10 -2.39 2.30
C HIS A 13 -2.13 -1.31 2.64
N GLY A 14 -2.34 -0.36 1.73
CA GLY A 14 -3.26 0.75 1.96
C GLY A 14 -3.35 1.69 0.76
N GLY A 15 -4.42 2.50 0.76
CA GLY A 15 -4.71 3.46 -0.31
C GLY A 15 -6.08 3.24 -0.95
N THR A 16 -6.71 2.07 -0.79
CA THR A 16 -8.06 1.80 -1.32
C THR A 16 -9.14 2.74 -0.75
N ASN A 17 -9.06 3.08 0.54
CA ASN A 17 -9.94 4.07 1.16
C ASN A 17 -9.62 5.52 0.73
N ASP A 18 -8.38 5.77 0.31
CA ASP A 18 -7.94 7.06 -0.21
C ASP A 18 -8.40 7.26 -1.67
N LEU A 19 -8.89 6.22 -2.35
CA LEU A 19 -9.51 6.36 -3.69
C LEU A 19 -10.91 6.99 -3.64
N THR A 20 -11.53 6.94 -2.46
CA THR A 20 -12.87 7.47 -2.18
C THR A 20 -12.85 8.77 -1.36
N SER A 21 -11.66 9.25 -0.98
CA SER A 21 -11.47 10.46 -0.18
C SER A 21 -10.32 11.30 -0.76
N ASP A 22 -10.13 12.55 -0.34
CA ASP A 22 -8.99 13.38 -0.76
C ASP A 22 -7.66 12.95 -0.07
N GLY A 23 -7.45 11.65 0.10
CA GLY A 23 -6.33 11.08 0.82
C GLY A 23 -5.03 11.09 0.00
N GLU A 24 -3.95 11.62 0.59
CA GLU A 24 -2.62 11.62 -0.04
C GLU A 24 -1.81 10.39 0.41
N THR A 25 -2.14 9.19 -0.11
CA THR A 25 -1.53 7.91 0.32
C THR A 25 0.00 7.94 0.34
N THR A 26 0.65 8.43 -0.71
CA THR A 26 2.12 8.46 -0.81
C THR A 26 2.74 9.33 0.28
N LYS A 27 2.20 10.53 0.53
CA LYS A 27 2.66 11.43 1.59
C LYS A 27 2.46 10.84 2.98
N ASN A 28 1.35 10.15 3.20
CA ASN A 28 1.09 9.46 4.45
C ASN A 28 2.09 8.31 4.68
N LEU A 29 2.40 7.53 3.64
CA LEU A 29 3.41 6.47 3.70
C LEU A 29 4.82 7.02 3.95
N GLU A 30 5.18 8.16 3.37
CA GLU A 30 6.43 8.87 3.68
C GLU A 30 6.51 9.27 5.16
N ALA A 31 5.43 9.83 5.70
CA ALA A 31 5.35 10.20 7.11
C ALA A 31 5.48 8.98 8.03
N ILE A 32 4.82 7.86 7.67
CA ILE A 32 4.93 6.60 8.39
C ILE A 32 6.39 6.09 8.35
N ASN A 33 7.05 6.11 7.20
CA ASN A 33 8.45 5.72 7.09
C ASN A 33 9.35 6.57 8.01
N ARG A 34 9.16 7.90 8.03
CA ARG A 34 9.92 8.79 8.91
C ARG A 34 9.74 8.43 10.38
N ILE A 35 8.51 8.15 10.81
CA ILE A 35 8.20 7.74 12.19
C ILE A 35 8.80 6.36 12.48
N ALA A 36 8.64 5.40 11.57
CA ALA A 36 9.17 4.05 11.70
C ALA A 36 10.69 4.07 11.85
N LYS A 37 11.40 4.87 11.04
CA LYS A 37 12.87 5.03 11.15
C LYS A 37 13.32 5.68 12.45
N LYS A 38 12.52 6.59 13.04
CA LYS A 38 12.82 7.17 14.35
C LYS A 38 12.72 6.15 15.49
N ILE A 39 11.75 5.24 15.43
CA ILE A 39 11.45 4.27 16.51
C ILE A 39 12.25 2.95 16.32
N SER A 40 12.39 2.53 15.07
CA SER A 40 13.01 1.27 14.67
C SER A 40 13.78 1.46 13.35
N PRO A 41 15.00 2.03 13.39
CA PRO A 41 15.79 2.35 12.20
C PRO A 41 16.05 1.15 11.26
N ARG A 42 16.13 -0.04 11.86
CA ARG A 42 16.38 -1.31 11.16
C ARG A 42 15.14 -1.90 10.49
N THR A 43 13.94 -1.46 10.83
CA THR A 43 12.73 -1.98 10.19
C THR A 43 12.74 -1.62 8.70
N LYS A 44 12.60 -2.63 7.86
CA LYS A 44 12.40 -2.49 6.42
C LYS A 44 10.93 -2.23 6.14
N LEU A 45 10.63 -1.21 5.34
CA LEU A 45 9.28 -0.94 4.87
C LEU A 45 9.10 -1.58 3.50
N VAL A 46 7.97 -2.28 3.35
CA VAL A 46 7.55 -2.92 2.11
C VAL A 46 6.16 -2.43 1.79
N ILE A 47 5.92 -2.01 0.56
CA ILE A 47 4.62 -1.52 0.12
C ILE A 47 3.95 -2.62 -0.70
N SER A 48 2.66 -2.84 -0.48
CA SER A 48 1.83 -3.73 -1.29
C SER A 48 0.92 -2.89 -2.17
N ASN A 49 0.99 -3.07 -3.49
CA ASN A 49 0.07 -2.39 -4.40
C ASN A 49 -1.36 -2.92 -4.27
N CYS A 50 -2.30 -2.18 -4.85
CA CYS A 50 -3.71 -2.51 -4.81
C CYS A 50 -4.16 -3.25 -6.07
N VAL A 51 -5.20 -4.06 -5.93
CA VAL A 51 -5.92 -4.66 -7.05
C VAL A 51 -7.40 -4.34 -6.93
N VAL A 52 -8.11 -4.33 -8.04
CA VAL A 52 -9.55 -4.06 -8.08
C VAL A 52 -10.21 -4.93 -9.12
N ARG A 53 -11.45 -5.31 -8.87
CA ARG A 53 -12.27 -5.95 -9.89
C ARG A 53 -12.55 -4.98 -11.04
N THR A 54 -12.60 -5.53 -12.24
CA THR A 54 -12.90 -4.82 -13.50
C THR A 54 -14.32 -4.27 -13.53
N ASP A 55 -15.25 -4.92 -12.82
CA ASP A 55 -16.67 -4.54 -12.69
C ASP A 55 -16.92 -3.41 -11.67
N THR A 56 -15.89 -2.89 -11.01
CA THR A 56 -16.03 -1.76 -10.08
C THR A 56 -15.99 -0.43 -10.85
N PRO A 57 -17.06 0.39 -10.80
CA PRO A 57 -17.08 1.70 -11.48
C PRO A 57 -15.91 2.58 -11.02
N ASP A 58 -15.19 3.18 -11.98
CA ASP A 58 -14.01 4.05 -11.77
C ASP A 58 -12.85 3.44 -10.96
N GLY A 59 -12.97 2.18 -10.53
CA GLY A 59 -11.99 1.49 -9.70
C GLY A 59 -10.66 1.25 -10.43
N PRO A 60 -10.67 0.64 -11.64
CA PRO A 60 -9.45 0.33 -12.39
C PRO A 60 -8.54 1.55 -12.64
N ASP A 61 -9.10 2.67 -13.06
CA ASP A 61 -8.33 3.89 -13.35
C ASP A 61 -7.73 4.50 -12.08
N LYS A 62 -8.54 4.58 -11.01
CA LYS A 62 -8.09 5.08 -9.71
C LYS A 62 -6.98 4.22 -9.10
N VAL A 63 -7.13 2.89 -9.15
CA VAL A 63 -6.11 1.95 -8.69
C VAL A 63 -4.85 2.01 -9.54
N THR A 64 -4.98 2.16 -10.87
CA THR A 64 -3.83 2.32 -11.77
C THR A 64 -3.03 3.58 -11.42
N ASN A 65 -3.71 4.69 -11.15
CA ASN A 65 -3.07 5.94 -10.73
C ASN A 65 -2.37 5.82 -9.37
N LEU A 66 -3.05 5.22 -8.38
CA LEU A 66 -2.47 4.94 -7.06
C LEU A 66 -1.22 4.07 -7.18
N ASN A 67 -1.33 2.94 -7.88
CA ASN A 67 -0.23 1.98 -8.05
C ASN A 67 0.96 2.61 -8.78
N THR A 68 0.72 3.49 -9.75
CA THR A 68 1.77 4.26 -10.41
C THR A 68 2.49 5.18 -9.41
N GLY A 69 1.75 5.85 -8.53
CA GLY A 69 2.30 6.66 -7.46
C GLY A 69 3.12 5.84 -6.46
N LEU A 70 2.59 4.70 -6.01
CA LEU A 70 3.28 3.78 -5.10
C LEU A 70 4.57 3.24 -5.72
N LYS A 71 4.55 2.86 -7.00
CA LYS A 71 5.73 2.38 -7.71
C LYS A 71 6.83 3.43 -7.75
N LYS A 72 6.51 4.67 -8.16
CA LYS A 72 7.45 5.81 -8.16
C LYS A 72 8.02 6.08 -6.77
N MET A 73 7.18 6.06 -5.74
CA MET A 73 7.62 6.23 -4.35
C MET A 73 8.61 5.13 -3.93
N CYS A 74 8.30 3.87 -4.23
CA CYS A 74 9.18 2.74 -3.91
C CYS A 74 10.53 2.84 -4.63
N GLU A 75 10.54 3.23 -5.90
CA GLU A 75 11.77 3.45 -6.68
C GLU A 75 12.65 4.57 -6.10
N ASN A 76 12.02 5.68 -5.70
CA ASN A 76 12.70 6.84 -5.11
C ASN A 76 13.24 6.54 -3.71
N MET A 77 12.44 5.89 -2.87
CA MET A 77 12.78 5.63 -1.46
C MET A 77 13.48 4.29 -1.24
N LYS A 78 13.70 3.50 -2.29
CA LYS A 78 14.26 2.15 -2.25
C LYS A 78 13.48 1.20 -1.34
N PHE A 79 12.15 1.28 -1.41
CA PHE A 79 11.28 0.30 -0.77
C PHE A 79 11.09 -0.90 -1.68
N ASP A 80 10.89 -2.07 -1.08
CA ASP A 80 10.38 -3.20 -1.84
C ASP A 80 8.90 -2.97 -2.14
N LEU A 81 8.48 -3.39 -3.33
CA LEU A 81 7.08 -3.41 -3.75
C LEU A 81 6.64 -4.87 -3.91
N ILE A 82 5.58 -5.27 -3.21
CA ILE A 82 4.83 -6.49 -3.50
C ILE A 82 3.83 -6.13 -4.61
N ASP A 83 4.01 -6.77 -5.76
CA ASP A 83 3.12 -6.64 -6.90
C ASP A 83 2.08 -7.76 -6.90
N ASN A 84 0.83 -7.38 -6.65
CA ASN A 84 -0.35 -8.23 -6.66
C ASN A 84 -1.05 -8.28 -8.02
N GLY A 85 -0.45 -7.75 -9.09
CA GLY A 85 -1.04 -7.76 -10.44
C GLY A 85 -1.32 -9.16 -11.01
N ASN A 86 -0.83 -10.22 -10.37
CA ASN A 86 -1.17 -11.61 -10.68
C ASN A 86 -2.50 -12.09 -10.05
N ILE A 87 -3.14 -11.29 -9.19
CA ILE A 87 -4.44 -11.59 -8.62
C ILE A 87 -5.54 -11.23 -9.62
N THR A 88 -6.40 -12.20 -9.92
CA THR A 88 -7.52 -12.06 -10.86
C THR A 88 -8.84 -11.79 -10.14
N GLU A 89 -9.84 -11.29 -10.87
CA GLU A 89 -11.18 -10.96 -10.34
C GLU A 89 -11.91 -12.13 -9.66
N ASN A 90 -11.59 -13.38 -10.04
CA ASN A 90 -12.15 -14.59 -9.43
C ASN A 90 -11.61 -14.84 -8.01
N GLN A 91 -10.49 -14.21 -7.65
CA GLN A 91 -9.87 -14.28 -6.34
C GLN A 91 -10.30 -13.11 -5.44
N LEU A 92 -11.05 -12.13 -5.98
CA LEU A 92 -11.51 -10.95 -5.27
C LEU A 92 -12.97 -11.09 -4.81
N SER A 93 -13.22 -10.70 -3.56
CA SER A 93 -14.58 -10.65 -3.01
C SER A 93 -15.45 -9.63 -3.75
N ARG A 94 -16.74 -9.92 -3.90
CA ARG A 94 -17.73 -8.99 -4.50
C ARG A 94 -18.25 -7.93 -3.54
N GLY A 95 -18.03 -8.10 -2.23
CA GLY A 95 -18.66 -7.28 -1.18
C GLY A 95 -17.75 -6.28 -0.47
N LYS A 96 -16.48 -6.13 -0.88
CA LYS A 96 -15.50 -5.26 -0.21
C LYS A 96 -14.66 -4.50 -1.24
N LEU A 97 -14.15 -3.32 -0.86
CA LEU A 97 -13.06 -2.68 -1.62
C LEU A 97 -11.83 -3.58 -1.56
N HIS A 98 -11.29 -3.90 -2.72
CA HIS A 98 -10.35 -5.01 -2.91
C HIS A 98 -8.91 -4.66 -2.50
N LEU A 99 -8.05 -5.68 -2.63
CA LEU A 99 -6.71 -5.89 -2.04
C LEU A 99 -5.62 -4.92 -2.52
#